data_AF-A0A1M5YKM9-F1
#
_entry.id   AF-A0A1M5YKM9-F1
#
_cell.length_a   1.000
_cell.length_b   1.000
_cell.length_c   1.000
_cell.angle_alpha   90.00
_cell.angle_beta   90.00
_cell.angle_gamma   90.00
#
_symmetry.space_group_name_H-M   'P 1'
#
loop_
_entity.id
_entity.type
_entity.pdbx_description
1 polymer ?
#
loop_
_entity_poly.entity_id
_entity_poly.type
_entity_poly.pdbx_seq_one_letter_code
_entity_poly.pdbx_strand_id
1 'polypeptide(L)' 'MNERKYKIRYAGGHVEVLDEQGDFLFSADSEYEAQCELRAIEAA' A
#
# COMPACT_ATOMS: atom_id res chain seq x y z
N MET A 1 9.10 -13.02 -12.18
CA MET A 1 8.92 -11.82 -11.33
C MET A 1 7.54 -11.97 -10.72
N ASN A 2 7.42 -12.35 -9.45
CA ASN A 2 6.12 -12.30 -8.78
C ASN A 2 5.90 -10.85 -8.40
N GLU A 3 5.12 -10.13 -9.22
CA GLU A 3 4.58 -8.82 -8.85
C GLU A 3 3.65 -9.06 -7.67
N ARG A 4 4.08 -8.72 -6.44
CA ARG A 4 3.15 -8.70 -5.30
C ARG A 4 2.09 -7.66 -5.65
N LYS A 5 0.85 -8.12 -5.84
CA LYS A 5 -0.26 -7.21 -6.14
C LYS A 5 -0.72 -6.55 -4.86
N TYR A 6 -0.48 -5.26 -4.76
CA TYR A 6 -1.01 -4.42 -3.69
C TYR A 6 -2.30 -3.75 -4.15
N LYS A 7 -3.23 -3.56 -3.22
CA LYS A 7 -4.45 -2.78 -3.45
C LYS A 7 -4.38 -1.53 -2.60
N ILE A 8 -4.54 -0.37 -3.21
CA ILE A 8 -4.64 0.91 -2.50
C ILE A 8 -6.11 1.31 -2.48
N ARG A 9 -6.62 1.67 -1.30
CA ARG A 9 -8.01 2.10 -1.09
C ARG A 9 -8.05 3.41 -0.35
N TYR A 10 -8.94 4.31 -0.75
CA TYR A 10 -9.22 5.53 0.01
C TYR A 10 -10.21 5.24 1.15
N ALA A 11 -9.84 5.63 2.37
CA ALA A 11 -10.61 5.42 3.59
C ALA A 11 -10.67 6.72 4.41
N GLY A 12 -11.81 7.43 4.34
CA GLY A 12 -12.15 8.48 5.31
C GLY A 12 -11.17 9.65 5.44
N GLY A 13 -10.35 9.93 4.42
CA GLY A 13 -9.36 11.03 4.45
C GLY A 13 -7.90 10.60 4.34
N HIS A 14 -7.63 9.30 4.35
CA HIS A 14 -6.31 8.72 4.12
C HIS A 14 -6.42 7.53 3.17
N VAL A 15 -5.30 6.90 2.85
CA VAL A 15 -5.23 5.69 2.02
C VAL A 15 -4.77 4.49 2.82
N GLU A 16 -5.34 3.34 2.53
CA GLU A 16 -4.97 2.05 3.09
C GLU A 16 -4.34 1.20 1.98
N VAL A 17 -3.25 0.53 2.32
CA VAL A 17 -2.57 -0.42 1.44
C VAL A 17 -2.84 -1.82 1.96
N LEU A 18 -3.37 -2.67 1.08
CA LEU A 18 -3.68 -4.06 1.36
C LEU A 18 -2.84 -4.97 0.48
N ASP A 19 -2.60 -6.19 0.96
CA ASP A 19 -1.95 -7.24 0.18
C ASP A 19 -2.91 -7.83 -0.88
N GLU A 20 -2.44 -8.85 -1.61
CA GLU A 20 -3.25 -9.52 -2.64
C GLU A 20 -4.52 -10.18 -2.06
N GLN A 21 -4.40 -10.74 -0.85
CA GLN A 21 -5.46 -11.41 -0.09
C GLN A 21 -6.47 -10.40 0.49
N GLY A 22 -6.10 -9.13 0.53
CA GLY A 22 -6.90 -8.05 1.13
C GLY A 22 -6.60 -7.85 2.60
N ASP A 23 -5.47 -8.36 3.09
CA ASP A 23 -5.00 -8.09 4.45
C ASP A 23 -4.40 -6.69 4.53
N PHE A 24 -4.75 -5.96 5.59
CA PHE A 24 -4.21 -4.62 5.83
C PHE A 24 -2.71 -4.70 6.09
N LEU A 25 -1.93 -3.96 5.29
CA LEU A 25 -0.49 -3.81 5.50
C LEU A 25 -0.20 -2.56 6.31
N PHE A 26 -0.62 -1.40 5.78
CA PHE A 26 -0.41 -0.11 6.42
C PHE A 26 -1.34 0.96 5.82
N SER A 27 -1.40 2.13 6.46
CA SER A 27 -2.09 3.31 5.95
C SER A 27 -1.13 4.49 5.78
N ALA A 28 -1.48 5.42 4.91
CA ALA A 28 -0.74 6.66 4.67
C ALA A 28 -1.72 7.80 4.41
N ASP A 29 -1.33 9.04 4.66
CA ASP A 29 -2.21 10.20 4.46
C ASP A 29 -2.51 10.45 2.98
N SER A 30 -1.57 10.14 2.08
CA SER A 30 -1.73 10.29 0.62
C SER A 30 -1.28 9.07 -0.18
N GLU A 31 -1.84 8.90 -1.40
CA GLU A 31 -1.42 7.86 -2.35
C GLU A 31 0.09 7.90 -2.66
N TYR A 32 0.67 9.10 -2.63
CA TYR A 32 2.11 9.31 -2.83
C TYR A 32 2.94 8.68 -1.71
N GLU A 33 2.58 8.92 -0.45
CA GLU A 33 3.25 8.33 0.71
C GLU A 33 3.07 6.81 0.71
N ALA A 34 1.87 6.33 0.41
CA ALA A 34 1.61 4.89 0.25
C ALA A 34 2.52 4.23 -0.79
N GLN A 35 2.73 4.88 -1.95
CA GLN A 35 3.62 4.37 -2.98
C GLN A 35 5.10 4.44 -2.59
N CYS A 36 5.51 5.49 -1.87
CA CYS A 36 6.90 5.65 -1.42
C CYS A 36 7.26 4.54 -0.42
N GLU A 37 6.40 4.32 0.58
CA GLU A 37 6.55 3.26 1.58
C GLU A 37 6.46 1.87 0.93
N LEU A 38 5.53 1.64 0.00
CA LEU A 38 5.47 0.39 -0.77
C LEU A 38 6.80 0.08 -1.47
N ARG A 39 7.38 1.07 -2.17
CA ARG A 39 8.68 0.88 -2.84
C ARG A 39 9.81 0.66 -1.86
N ALA A 40 9.77 1.31 -0.70
CA ALA A 40 10.77 1.11 0.35
C ALA A 40 10.70 -0.32 0.93
N ILE A 41 9.49 -0.84 1.14
CA ILE A 41 9.24 -2.21 1.61
C ILE A 41 9.62 -3.25 0.54
N GLU A 42 9.35 -2.98 -0.74
CA GLU A 42 9.75 -3.88 -1.83
C GLU A 42 11.27 -3.91 -2.06
N ALA A 43 11.98 -2.85 -1.70
CA ALA A 43 13.43 -2.74 -1.86
C ALA A 43 14.24 -3.28 -0.66
N ALA A 44 13.58 -3.66 0.44
CA ALA A 44 14.20 -4.19 1.66
C ALA A 44 14.21 -5.74 1.68
#